data_AF-A0A3E0AQX4-F1
#
_entry.id   AF-A0A3E0AQX4-F1
#
_cell.length_a   1.000
_cell.length_b   1.000
_cell.length_c   1.000
_cell.angle_alpha   90.00
_cell.angle_beta   90.00
_cell.angle_gamma   90.00
#
_symmetry.space_group_name_H-M   'P 1'
#
loop_
_entity.id
_entity.type
_entity.pdbx_description
1 polymer ?
#
loop_
_entity_poly.entity_id
_entity_poly.type
_entity_poly.pdbx_seq_one_letter_code
_entity_poly.pdbx_strand_id
1 'polypeptide(L)'
;MAILIAGGIYENKESHLTGGHLISALAARHTYEDVYLHTNFSSEETELTATLKDSLRNAGVSHRSAQSVSAPYGIIGDEVFTVNSNVYDTFNQKAKYLKAIDTVILTTDIGERDFRYILNYARRNGLQTLVFTCGEYLPWSVDDKNLVMLEETGIPNYHDHINEIKETLVSRGIISSTPAKNRDIPETAAQQSGRTVIQLLLIAAVLVLLFTGGFKLLEFISSDRVSFEAEVDWSLEVEHDDCDTVETCTALGDRYLSELKEYVDLQDEPHIFFENRTRTTYIDYQIKDFKIADKEVENSLPLGDEETFMSIWNTFQAVFPHRYLEDINEYRLFSDGEGNTAAYVSITRDGTVFAIDVRDNLHKATQYRNLIHEFGHIYSLPIDDFDEACDSTDISCAKEDTIIDKHADRFWSQYDESWLENSHKSQFQLEGFYNNNVTDFYVPYQATNVKEDYAITFMKFITEKIPANSSQLRDVKVQSMYEDAELVALRVDILKSLVQLDKERAT
;
A
#
# COMPACT_ATOMS: atom_id res chain seq x y z
N MET A 1 41.29 -25.94 -2.81
CA MET A 1 41.71 -25.86 -1.40
C MET A 1 41.80 -24.38 -1.07
N ALA A 2 41.75 -23.96 0.20
CA ALA A 2 41.77 -22.52 0.51
C ALA A 2 42.37 -22.22 1.88
N ILE A 3 43.06 -21.08 1.92
CA ILE A 3 43.82 -20.61 3.07
C ILE A 3 43.08 -19.41 3.68
N LEU A 4 42.72 -19.51 4.95
CA LEU A 4 42.27 -18.37 5.74
C LEU A 4 43.45 -17.83 6.53
N ILE A 5 43.74 -16.54 6.37
CA ILE A 5 44.78 -15.83 7.09
C ILE A 5 44.10 -14.77 7.94
N ALA A 6 44.33 -14.78 9.25
CA ALA A 6 43.81 -13.76 10.15
C ALA A 6 44.96 -12.96 10.73
N GLY A 7 44.96 -11.65 10.49
CA GLY A 7 46.02 -10.78 10.99
C GLY A 7 45.69 -9.29 10.99
N GLY A 8 46.36 -8.58 11.89
CA GLY A 8 46.14 -7.18 12.17
C GLY A 8 46.75 -6.23 11.14
N ILE A 9 46.26 -4.99 11.16
CA ILE A 9 46.72 -3.88 10.33
C ILE A 9 47.18 -2.74 11.25
N TYR A 10 48.40 -2.28 11.02
CA TYR A 10 49.03 -1.20 11.75
C TYR A 10 49.65 -0.20 10.80
N GLU A 11 49.75 1.05 11.22
CA GLU A 11 50.54 2.10 10.57
C GLU A 11 51.86 2.28 11.34
N ASN A 12 52.98 2.31 10.62
CA ASN A 12 54.28 2.64 11.22
C ASN A 12 54.59 4.15 11.13
N LYS A 13 55.73 4.58 11.70
CA LYS A 13 56.16 6.00 11.69
C LYS A 13 56.32 6.64 10.30
N GLU A 14 56.46 5.83 9.25
CA GLU A 14 56.60 6.28 7.86
C GLU A 14 55.25 6.29 7.11
N SER A 15 54.14 6.09 7.84
CA SER A 15 52.79 5.92 7.27
C SER A 15 52.67 4.71 6.33
N HIS A 16 53.51 3.70 6.53
CA HIS A 16 53.40 2.42 5.84
C HIS A 16 52.57 1.44 6.66
N LEU A 17 51.70 0.70 5.97
CA LEU A 17 50.90 -0.36 6.57
C LEU A 17 51.73 -1.61 6.84
N THR A 18 51.64 -2.12 8.06
CA THR A 18 52.36 -3.27 8.58
C THR A 18 51.45 -4.17 9.44
N GLY A 19 51.99 -5.26 9.98
CA GLY A 19 51.28 -6.26 10.79
C GLY A 19 51.03 -7.59 10.08
N GLY A 20 50.25 -8.45 10.73
CA GLY A 20 49.98 -9.83 10.30
C GLY A 20 49.24 -9.95 8.98
N HIS A 21 48.48 -8.93 8.56
CA HIS A 21 47.77 -8.95 7.27
C HIS A 21 48.72 -9.15 6.07
N LEU A 22 50.00 -8.76 6.17
CA LEU A 22 51.00 -8.91 5.11
C LEU A 22 51.27 -10.37 4.74
N ILE A 23 51.06 -11.29 5.69
CA ILE A 23 51.19 -12.74 5.44
C ILE A 23 50.21 -13.18 4.36
N SER A 24 49.03 -12.53 4.25
CA SER A 24 48.06 -12.86 3.21
C SER A 24 48.55 -12.56 1.80
N ALA A 25 49.15 -11.39 1.61
CA ALA A 25 49.74 -11.01 0.33
C ALA A 25 50.97 -11.88 -0.02
N LEU A 26 51.79 -12.22 0.99
CA LEU A 26 52.90 -13.17 0.81
C LEU A 26 52.39 -14.53 0.33
N ALA A 27 51.39 -15.09 1.02
CA ALA A 27 50.86 -16.40 0.69
C ALA A 27 50.23 -16.42 -0.71
N ALA A 28 49.40 -15.43 -1.03
CA ALA A 28 48.71 -15.33 -2.31
C ALA A 28 49.67 -15.22 -3.52
N ARG A 29 50.86 -14.65 -3.33
CA ARG A 29 51.91 -14.58 -4.36
C ARG A 29 52.60 -15.92 -4.61
N HIS A 30 52.44 -16.89 -3.73
CA HIS A 30 53.20 -18.15 -3.71
C HIS A 30 52.31 -19.40 -3.73
N THR A 31 51.00 -19.25 -3.89
CA THR A 31 50.05 -20.38 -4.00
C THR A 31 49.04 -20.14 -5.11
N TYR A 32 48.51 -21.23 -5.68
CA TYR A 32 47.36 -21.17 -6.59
C TYR A 32 46.03 -21.29 -5.86
N GLU A 33 46.05 -21.72 -4.60
CA GLU A 33 44.86 -21.81 -3.75
C GLU A 33 44.27 -20.43 -3.44
N ASP A 34 42.98 -20.39 -3.11
CA ASP A 34 42.33 -19.14 -2.72
C ASP A 34 42.79 -18.69 -1.33
N VAL A 35 43.18 -17.43 -1.23
CA VAL A 35 43.64 -16.82 0.03
C VAL A 35 42.59 -15.83 0.51
N TYR A 36 42.01 -16.11 1.67
CA TYR A 36 41.05 -15.25 2.35
C TYR A 36 41.72 -14.52 3.51
N LEU A 37 41.39 -13.23 3.68
CA LEU A 37 41.84 -12.43 4.81
C LEU A 37 40.70 -12.20 5.79
N HIS A 38 40.94 -12.50 7.06
CA HIS A 38 40.19 -12.01 8.20
C HIS A 38 40.97 -10.87 8.87
N THR A 39 40.39 -9.67 8.88
CA THR A 39 40.96 -8.49 9.50
C THR A 39 39.85 -7.45 9.70
N ASN A 40 40.16 -6.34 10.38
CA ASN A 40 39.25 -5.22 10.59
C ASN A 40 39.77 -4.00 9.85
N PHE A 41 39.11 -3.63 8.75
CA PHE A 41 39.43 -2.41 8.02
C PHE A 41 38.92 -1.18 8.77
N SER A 42 39.69 -0.10 8.77
CA SER A 42 39.28 1.20 9.34
C SER A 42 38.22 1.85 8.45
N SER A 43 37.08 2.26 9.02
CA SER A 43 36.13 3.15 8.32
C SER A 43 36.48 4.64 8.50
N GLU A 44 37.43 4.96 9.37
CA GLU A 44 37.88 6.33 9.64
C GLU A 44 39.01 6.75 8.67
N GLU A 45 39.77 5.79 8.14
CA GLU A 45 40.86 6.02 7.18
C GLU A 45 40.49 5.48 5.79
N THR A 46 39.53 6.14 5.16
CA THR A 46 38.87 5.66 3.93
C THR A 46 39.83 5.53 2.74
N GLU A 47 40.72 6.50 2.53
CA GLU A 47 41.70 6.49 1.43
C GLU A 47 42.75 5.39 1.58
N LEU A 48 43.32 5.28 2.79
CA LEU A 48 44.30 4.24 3.13
C LEU A 48 43.68 2.84 3.01
N THR A 49 42.43 2.70 3.47
CA THR A 49 41.65 1.46 3.35
C THR A 49 41.36 1.09 1.90
N ALA A 50 41.00 2.05 1.05
CA ALA A 50 40.79 1.79 -0.37
C ALA A 50 42.07 1.30 -1.05
N THR A 51 43.19 1.99 -0.78
CA THR A 51 44.52 1.64 -1.30
C THR A 51 44.96 0.25 -0.85
N LEU A 52 44.77 -0.08 0.42
CA LEU A 52 45.07 -1.41 0.97
C LEU A 52 44.22 -2.50 0.31
N LYS A 53 42.90 -2.31 0.20
CA LYS A 53 42.00 -3.26 -0.45
C LYS A 53 42.40 -3.53 -1.90
N ASP A 54 42.75 -2.48 -2.65
CA ASP A 54 43.25 -2.63 -4.02
C ASP A 54 44.59 -3.39 -4.08
N SER A 55 45.52 -3.08 -3.19
CA SER A 55 46.81 -3.77 -3.09
C SER A 55 46.64 -5.27 -2.77
N LEU A 56 45.78 -5.59 -1.78
CA LEU A 56 45.45 -6.96 -1.41
C LEU A 56 44.80 -7.72 -2.56
N ARG A 57 43.80 -7.12 -3.24
CA ARG A 57 43.16 -7.73 -4.41
C ARG A 57 44.17 -8.00 -5.52
N ASN A 58 45.04 -7.04 -5.82
CA ASN A 58 46.08 -7.18 -6.85
C ASN A 58 47.12 -8.24 -6.48
N ALA A 59 47.34 -8.49 -5.19
CA ALA A 59 48.15 -9.63 -4.72
C ALA A 59 47.40 -10.98 -4.79
N GLY A 60 46.11 -10.98 -5.14
CA GLY A 60 45.27 -12.17 -5.22
C GLY A 60 44.55 -12.50 -3.91
N VAL A 61 44.52 -11.61 -2.93
CA VAL A 61 43.86 -11.83 -1.63
C VAL A 61 42.37 -11.48 -1.70
N SER A 62 41.53 -12.42 -1.27
CA SER A 62 40.10 -12.20 -1.06
C SER A 62 39.88 -11.59 0.33
N HIS A 63 39.67 -10.28 0.37
CA HIS A 63 39.40 -9.53 1.61
C HIS A 63 37.90 -9.25 1.81
N ARG A 64 37.01 -9.89 1.05
CA ARG A 64 35.55 -9.67 1.14
C ARG A 64 34.93 -10.21 2.42
N SER A 65 35.62 -11.13 3.09
CA SER A 65 35.24 -11.70 4.39
C SER A 65 35.52 -10.78 5.58
N ALA A 66 36.45 -9.83 5.41
CA ALA A 66 36.82 -8.87 6.44
C ALA A 66 35.77 -7.76 6.58
N GLN A 67 35.60 -7.27 7.81
CA GLN A 67 34.64 -6.20 8.14
C GLN A 67 35.33 -4.84 8.16
N SER A 68 34.54 -3.77 8.10
CA SER A 68 34.99 -2.41 8.40
C SER A 68 34.44 -1.98 9.76
N VAL A 69 35.28 -1.35 10.59
CA VAL A 69 34.95 -0.90 11.95
C VAL A 69 35.25 0.58 12.12
N SER A 70 34.47 1.26 12.96
CA SER A 70 34.69 2.68 13.29
C SER A 70 35.80 2.84 14.33
N ALA A 71 37.03 2.65 13.88
CA ALA A 71 38.25 2.94 14.61
C ALA A 71 39.41 3.07 13.60
N PRO A 72 40.46 3.84 13.93
CA PRO A 72 41.66 3.90 13.10
C PRO A 72 42.43 2.56 13.12
N TYR A 73 43.41 2.40 12.23
CA TYR A 73 44.39 1.33 12.29
C TYR A 73 45.24 1.43 13.56
N GLY A 74 45.83 0.30 13.95
CA GLY A 74 46.79 0.30 15.06
C GLY A 74 48.01 1.14 14.70
N ILE A 75 48.75 1.63 15.68
CA ILE A 75 49.98 2.41 15.46
C ILE A 75 51.16 1.68 16.10
N ILE A 76 52.25 1.55 15.36
CA ILE A 76 53.54 1.03 15.85
C ILE A 76 54.62 2.11 15.71
N GLY A 77 55.27 2.44 16.82
CA GLY A 77 56.48 3.26 16.84
C GLY A 77 57.32 2.98 18.08
N ASP A 78 58.56 3.48 18.10
CA ASP A 78 59.59 3.20 19.12
C ASP A 78 59.12 3.38 20.58
N GLU A 79 58.11 4.23 20.83
CA GLU A 79 57.56 4.49 22.17
C GLU A 79 56.02 4.34 22.23
N VAL A 80 55.36 4.02 21.11
CA VAL A 80 53.88 4.00 21.02
C VAL A 80 53.42 2.73 20.33
N PHE A 81 52.63 1.93 21.04
CA PHE A 81 51.91 0.79 20.49
C PHE A 81 50.42 0.92 20.81
N THR A 82 49.58 1.01 19.78
CA THR A 82 48.13 1.04 19.92
C THR A 82 47.49 0.01 18.99
N VAL A 83 46.49 -0.72 19.49
CA VAL A 83 45.88 -1.85 18.78
C VAL A 83 44.70 -1.41 17.89
N ASN A 84 43.91 -0.43 18.35
CA ASN A 84 42.77 0.19 17.66
C ASN A 84 41.85 -0.82 16.95
N SER A 85 41.57 -0.66 15.65
CA SER A 85 40.66 -1.53 14.88
C SER A 85 40.91 -3.04 15.04
N ASN A 86 42.12 -3.47 15.40
CA ASN A 86 42.45 -4.87 15.60
C ASN A 86 41.79 -5.50 16.85
N VAL A 87 41.24 -4.71 17.79
CA VAL A 87 40.54 -5.26 18.98
C VAL A 87 39.11 -5.72 18.72
N TYR A 88 38.53 -5.40 17.56
CA TYR A 88 37.13 -5.69 17.27
C TYR A 88 36.90 -7.16 16.92
N ASP A 89 35.85 -7.73 17.47
CA ASP A 89 35.45 -9.12 17.21
C ASP A 89 34.44 -9.17 16.06
N THR A 90 34.89 -9.57 14.88
CA THR A 90 34.08 -9.55 13.65
C THR A 90 33.96 -10.90 12.96
N PHE A 91 34.60 -11.95 13.51
CA PHE A 91 34.59 -13.26 12.88
C PHE A 91 33.21 -13.92 12.92
N ASN A 92 32.68 -14.24 11.73
CA ASN A 92 31.42 -14.95 11.58
C ASN A 92 31.64 -16.43 11.23
N GLN A 93 31.48 -17.31 12.23
CA GLN A 93 31.61 -18.77 12.09
C GLN A 93 30.62 -19.41 11.09
N LYS A 94 29.55 -18.70 10.70
CA LYS A 94 28.54 -19.19 9.73
C LYS A 94 28.81 -18.73 8.30
N ALA A 95 29.90 -18.00 8.04
CA ALA A 95 30.19 -17.48 6.72
C ALA A 95 30.41 -18.60 5.69
N LYS A 96 29.74 -18.51 4.53
CA LYS A 96 29.73 -19.59 3.53
C LYS A 96 31.12 -19.96 2.99
N TYR A 97 32.01 -18.97 2.88
CA TYR A 97 33.37 -19.18 2.36
C TYR A 97 34.21 -20.12 3.24
N LEU A 98 33.91 -20.21 4.54
CA LEU A 98 34.62 -21.07 5.48
C LEU A 98 34.57 -22.55 5.07
N LYS A 99 33.51 -22.98 4.39
CA LYS A 99 33.36 -24.36 3.90
C LYS A 99 34.45 -24.79 2.90
N ALA A 100 35.10 -23.84 2.24
CA ALA A 100 36.17 -24.12 1.29
C ALA A 100 37.57 -24.12 1.93
N ILE A 101 37.69 -23.67 3.18
CA ILE A 101 38.96 -23.51 3.89
C ILE A 101 39.44 -24.86 4.41
N ASP A 102 40.71 -25.17 4.16
CA ASP A 102 41.42 -26.36 4.69
C ASP A 102 42.66 -25.98 5.51
N THR A 103 43.13 -24.74 5.37
CA THR A 103 44.33 -24.22 6.04
C THR A 103 44.03 -22.89 6.71
N VAL A 104 44.48 -22.73 7.96
CA VAL A 104 44.31 -21.52 8.77
C VAL A 104 45.67 -21.04 9.26
N ILE A 105 45.99 -19.78 8.97
CA ILE A 105 47.15 -19.08 9.51
C ILE A 105 46.65 -17.95 10.41
N LEU A 106 47.13 -17.91 11.66
CA LEU A 106 46.78 -16.89 12.63
C LEU A 106 48.01 -16.10 13.04
N THR A 107 47.83 -14.81 13.28
CA THR A 107 48.74 -13.99 14.08
C THR A 107 48.10 -13.60 15.40
N THR A 108 48.91 -13.23 16.39
CA THR A 108 48.43 -12.80 17.72
C THR A 108 48.21 -11.29 17.82
N ASP A 109 48.16 -10.60 16.69
CA ASP A 109 47.90 -9.16 16.60
C ASP A 109 46.43 -8.81 16.27
N ILE A 110 45.54 -9.81 16.38
CA ILE A 110 44.08 -9.66 16.29
C ILE A 110 43.42 -9.88 17.64
N GLY A 111 42.18 -9.40 17.81
CA GLY A 111 41.37 -9.62 19.01
C GLY A 111 41.35 -11.08 19.48
N GLU A 112 41.63 -11.29 20.78
CA GLU A 112 41.79 -12.64 21.37
C GLU A 112 40.53 -13.50 21.23
N ARG A 113 39.33 -12.90 21.17
CA ARG A 113 38.09 -13.65 20.97
C ARG A 113 37.98 -14.16 19.53
N ASP A 114 38.26 -13.33 18.52
CA ASP A 114 38.30 -13.77 17.12
C ASP A 114 39.37 -14.84 16.91
N PHE A 115 40.58 -14.65 17.46
CA PHE A 115 41.63 -15.67 17.45
C PHE A 115 41.12 -17.02 17.98
N ARG A 116 40.50 -17.02 19.17
CA ARG A 116 39.96 -18.25 19.78
C ARG A 116 38.84 -18.85 18.95
N TYR A 117 37.97 -18.04 18.36
CA TYR A 117 36.88 -18.54 17.52
C TYR A 117 37.36 -19.17 16.23
N ILE A 118 38.35 -18.57 15.56
CA ILE A 118 38.95 -19.12 14.35
C ILE A 118 39.72 -20.39 14.68
N LEU A 119 40.51 -20.40 15.76
CA LEU A 119 41.25 -21.58 16.22
C LEU A 119 40.31 -22.74 16.58
N ASN A 120 39.21 -22.46 17.26
CA ASN A 120 38.19 -23.47 17.56
C ASN A 120 37.48 -24.00 16.32
N TYR A 121 37.21 -23.12 15.35
CA TYR A 121 36.67 -23.52 14.05
C TYR A 121 37.63 -24.47 13.33
N ALA A 122 38.92 -24.13 13.28
CA ALA A 122 39.96 -24.94 12.65
C ALA A 122 40.04 -26.33 13.28
N ARG A 123 40.05 -26.41 14.62
CA ARG A 123 40.09 -27.69 15.35
C ARG A 123 38.89 -28.58 15.08
N ARG A 124 37.68 -28.00 15.16
CA ARG A 124 36.43 -28.75 14.95
C ARG A 124 36.34 -29.36 13.57
N ASN A 125 36.94 -28.72 12.57
CA ASN A 125 36.91 -29.16 11.19
C ASN A 125 38.21 -29.87 10.76
N GLY A 126 39.17 -30.08 11.67
CA GLY A 126 40.42 -30.78 11.37
C GLY A 126 41.34 -30.06 10.38
N LEU A 127 41.32 -28.72 10.37
CA LEU A 127 42.06 -27.90 9.40
C LEU A 127 43.55 -27.82 9.76
N GLN A 128 44.42 -27.72 8.76
CA GLN A 128 45.84 -27.42 8.98
C GLN A 128 45.95 -26.03 9.61
N THR A 129 46.62 -25.92 10.76
CA THR A 129 46.69 -24.66 11.52
C THR A 129 48.13 -24.28 11.80
N LEU A 130 48.47 -23.01 11.58
CA LEU A 130 49.76 -22.43 11.93
C LEU A 130 49.55 -21.07 12.59
N VAL A 131 50.27 -20.79 13.67
CA VAL A 131 50.20 -19.54 14.43
C VAL A 131 51.57 -18.89 14.44
N PHE A 132 51.66 -17.64 14.00
CA PHE A 132 52.83 -16.80 14.17
C PHE A 132 52.57 -15.79 15.28
N THR A 133 53.59 -15.46 16.07
CA THR A 133 53.45 -14.50 17.17
C THR A 133 54.74 -13.73 17.39
N CYS A 134 54.61 -12.45 17.73
CA CYS A 134 55.69 -11.58 18.22
C CYS A 134 55.56 -11.31 19.73
N GLY A 135 54.72 -12.08 20.43
CA GLY A 135 54.51 -11.97 21.88
C GLY A 135 53.41 -11.00 22.31
N GLU A 136 52.52 -10.57 21.41
CA GLU A 136 51.44 -9.60 21.70
C GLU A 136 50.49 -10.12 22.79
N TYR A 137 50.19 -11.41 22.76
CA TYR A 137 49.65 -12.18 23.87
C TYR A 137 50.02 -13.66 23.73
N LEU A 138 49.98 -14.39 24.84
CA LEU A 138 50.25 -15.83 24.84
C LEU A 138 48.97 -16.60 24.45
N PRO A 139 48.94 -17.29 23.29
CA PRO A 139 47.75 -17.99 22.85
C PRO A 139 47.59 -19.29 23.64
N TRP A 140 46.69 -19.30 24.62
CA TRP A 140 46.38 -20.48 25.41
C TRP A 140 45.86 -21.62 24.52
N SER A 141 46.37 -22.83 24.75
CA SER A 141 45.94 -24.07 24.10
C SER A 141 46.43 -24.30 22.67
N VAL A 142 47.38 -23.55 22.09
CA VAL A 142 47.99 -23.90 20.79
C VAL A 142 49.05 -24.99 20.98
N ASP A 143 49.04 -26.04 20.14
CA ASP A 143 50.11 -27.06 20.17
C ASP A 143 51.46 -26.41 19.78
N ASP A 144 52.53 -26.69 20.52
CA ASP A 144 53.88 -26.14 20.26
C ASP A 144 54.34 -26.33 18.81
N LYS A 145 53.99 -27.46 18.18
CA LYS A 145 54.31 -27.73 16.76
C LYS A 145 53.63 -26.78 15.77
N ASN A 146 52.57 -26.09 16.17
CA ASN A 146 51.79 -25.17 15.34
C ASN A 146 52.03 -23.72 15.74
N LEU A 147 52.84 -23.45 16.76
CA LEU A 147 53.19 -22.11 17.23
C LEU A 147 54.62 -21.77 16.77
N VAL A 148 54.76 -20.60 16.14
CA VAL A 148 56.04 -20.06 15.67
C VAL A 148 56.22 -18.72 16.37
N MET A 149 57.14 -18.69 17.34
CA MET A 149 57.56 -17.48 18.03
C MET A 149 58.64 -16.81 17.17
N LEU A 150 58.30 -15.66 16.57
CA LEU A 150 59.21 -14.89 15.72
C LEU A 150 60.06 -13.93 16.57
N GLU A 151 59.41 -13.32 17.56
CA GLU A 151 60.02 -12.40 18.51
C GLU A 151 59.21 -12.45 19.83
N GLU A 152 59.77 -11.96 20.94
CA GLU A 152 59.09 -11.83 22.24
C GLU A 152 59.10 -10.36 22.71
N THR A 153 58.77 -9.44 21.80
CA THR A 153 58.73 -7.99 22.08
C THR A 153 57.34 -7.50 22.45
N GLY A 154 56.29 -8.23 22.10
CA GLY A 154 54.90 -7.78 22.21
C GLY A 154 54.48 -6.81 21.10
N ILE A 155 55.35 -6.54 20.13
CA ILE A 155 55.11 -5.61 19.02
C ILE A 155 54.94 -6.42 17.73
N PRO A 156 53.88 -6.21 16.93
CA PRO A 156 53.55 -7.03 15.75
C PRO A 156 54.43 -6.74 14.53
N ASN A 157 55.75 -6.95 14.66
CA ASN A 157 56.77 -6.70 13.65
C ASN A 157 56.88 -7.83 12.60
N TYR A 158 55.76 -8.43 12.18
CA TYR A 158 55.75 -9.52 11.20
C TYR A 158 56.46 -9.19 9.87
N HIS A 159 56.49 -7.91 9.50
CA HIS A 159 57.18 -7.40 8.32
C HIS A 159 58.70 -7.64 8.36
N ASP A 160 59.33 -7.54 9.53
CA ASP A 160 60.77 -7.77 9.71
C ASP A 160 61.12 -9.25 9.58
N HIS A 161 60.17 -10.14 9.88
CA HIS A 161 60.30 -11.59 9.84
C HIS A 161 59.71 -12.23 8.57
N ILE A 162 59.41 -11.45 7.52
CA ILE A 162 58.66 -11.96 6.36
C ILE A 162 59.37 -13.11 5.63
N ASN A 163 60.70 -13.15 5.66
CA ASN A 163 61.49 -14.24 5.06
C ASN A 163 61.40 -15.52 5.89
N GLU A 164 61.49 -15.41 7.22
CA GLU A 164 61.33 -16.55 8.15
C GLU A 164 59.91 -17.13 8.07
N ILE A 165 58.90 -16.26 8.00
CA ILE A 165 57.51 -16.65 7.76
C ILE A 165 57.39 -17.41 6.44
N LYS A 166 57.98 -16.89 5.35
CA LYS A 166 57.97 -17.54 4.04
C LYS A 166 58.62 -18.92 4.08
N GLU A 167 59.82 -19.04 4.63
CA GLU A 167 60.55 -20.32 4.75
C GLU A 167 59.74 -21.34 5.56
N THR A 168 59.10 -20.88 6.64
CA THR A 168 58.22 -21.73 7.45
C THR A 168 57.03 -22.22 6.64
N LEU A 169 56.31 -21.34 5.94
CA LEU A 169 55.17 -21.72 5.10
C LEU A 169 55.55 -22.68 3.98
N VAL A 170 56.74 -22.51 3.37
CA VAL A 170 57.28 -23.43 2.35
C VAL A 170 57.61 -24.79 2.96
N SER A 171 58.30 -24.82 4.11
CA SER A 171 58.68 -26.08 4.78
C SER A 171 57.47 -26.89 5.24
N ARG A 172 56.36 -26.22 5.54
CA ARG A 172 55.06 -26.82 5.91
C ARG A 172 54.20 -27.19 4.71
N GLY A 173 54.66 -26.95 3.49
CA GLY A 173 53.94 -27.25 2.25
C GLY A 173 52.69 -26.39 2.03
N ILE A 174 52.56 -25.26 2.72
CA ILE A 174 51.39 -24.37 2.63
C ILE A 174 51.49 -23.48 1.37
N ILE A 175 52.70 -23.07 1.01
CA ILE A 175 52.98 -22.27 -0.19
C ILE A 175 54.19 -22.83 -0.96
N SER A 176 54.33 -22.45 -2.23
CA SER A 176 55.48 -22.79 -3.06
C SER A 176 56.67 -21.85 -2.80
N SER A 177 57.89 -22.40 -2.92
CA SER A 177 59.11 -21.58 -2.92
C SER A 177 59.18 -20.63 -4.12
N THR A 178 58.51 -20.97 -5.22
CA THR A 178 58.41 -20.14 -6.44
C THR A 178 57.12 -19.31 -6.47
N PRO A 179 57.14 -18.09 -7.03
CA PRO A 179 55.92 -17.29 -7.19
C PRO A 179 54.89 -17.95 -8.14
N ALA A 180 53.61 -17.85 -7.79
CA ALA A 180 52.50 -18.24 -8.66
C ALA A 180 52.32 -17.18 -9.77
N LYS A 181 52.16 -17.62 -11.03
CA LYS A 181 51.99 -16.73 -12.18
C LYS A 181 50.55 -16.79 -12.70
N ASN A 182 50.05 -15.68 -13.26
CA ASN A 182 48.74 -15.60 -13.93
C ASN A 182 47.57 -16.07 -13.04
N ARG A 183 47.53 -15.64 -11.78
CA ARG A 183 46.41 -15.94 -10.87
C ARG A 183 45.17 -15.14 -11.27
N ASP A 184 44.00 -15.73 -11.07
CA ASP A 184 42.73 -15.01 -11.18
C ASP A 184 42.65 -13.95 -10.08
N ILE A 185 42.49 -12.70 -10.50
CA ILE A 185 42.30 -11.57 -9.59
C ILE A 185 40.83 -11.58 -9.15
N PRO A 186 40.52 -11.52 -7.84
CA PRO A 186 39.15 -11.47 -7.36
C PRO A 186 38.38 -10.33 -8.04
N GLU A 187 37.16 -10.62 -8.55
CA GLU A 187 36.35 -9.64 -9.29
C GLU A 187 36.11 -8.35 -8.46
N THR A 188 35.91 -7.21 -9.13
CA THR A 188 35.51 -5.97 -8.45
C THR A 188 34.01 -5.95 -8.15
N ALA A 189 33.57 -5.15 -7.18
CA ALA A 189 32.15 -4.97 -6.88
C ALA A 189 31.36 -4.46 -8.11
N ALA A 190 31.94 -3.54 -8.88
CA ALA A 190 31.34 -2.97 -10.08
C ALA A 190 31.08 -4.00 -11.20
N GLN A 191 31.96 -4.98 -11.38
CA GLN A 191 31.80 -6.04 -12.38
C GLN A 191 30.64 -6.99 -12.05
N GLN A 192 30.32 -7.19 -10.76
CA GLN A 192 29.18 -8.00 -10.34
C GLN A 192 27.86 -7.22 -10.45
N SER A 193 27.86 -5.93 -10.11
CA SER A 193 26.70 -5.04 -10.28
C SER A 193 26.22 -5.01 -11.74
N GLY A 194 27.14 -4.99 -12.71
CA GLY A 194 26.80 -5.00 -14.14
C GLY A 194 26.05 -6.26 -14.58
N ARG A 195 26.40 -7.44 -14.04
CA ARG A 195 25.67 -8.70 -14.32
C ARG A 195 24.27 -8.71 -13.70
N THR A 196 24.13 -8.20 -12.48
CA THR A 196 22.84 -8.12 -11.79
C THR A 196 21.88 -7.14 -12.47
N VAL A 197 22.38 -6.00 -12.97
CA VAL A 197 21.58 -5.02 -13.71
C VAL A 197 21.04 -5.62 -15.03
N ILE A 198 21.86 -6.37 -15.76
CA ILE A 198 21.43 -7.06 -16.99
C ILE A 198 20.34 -8.11 -16.70
N GLN A 199 20.47 -8.86 -15.62
CA GLN A 199 19.46 -9.84 -15.20
C GLN A 199 18.14 -9.16 -14.80
N LEU A 200 18.20 -8.03 -14.08
CA LEU A 200 17.01 -7.27 -13.71
C LEU A 200 16.30 -6.66 -14.93
N LEU A 201 17.05 -6.18 -15.93
CA LEU A 201 16.47 -5.68 -17.18
C LEU A 201 15.75 -6.79 -17.96
N LEU A 202 16.30 -8.01 -17.98
CA LEU A 202 15.65 -9.16 -18.61
C LEU A 202 14.36 -9.57 -17.88
N ILE A 203 14.37 -9.58 -16.54
CA ILE A 203 13.18 -9.88 -15.74
C ILE A 203 12.10 -8.81 -15.96
N ALA A 204 12.48 -7.53 -15.98
CA ALA A 204 11.56 -6.42 -16.26
C ALA A 204 10.92 -6.55 -17.67
N ALA A 205 11.70 -6.90 -18.69
CA ALA A 205 11.18 -7.12 -20.04
C ALA A 205 10.19 -8.29 -20.10
N VAL A 206 10.46 -9.39 -19.40
CA VAL A 206 9.54 -10.54 -19.30
C VAL A 206 8.25 -10.16 -18.56
N LEU A 207 8.35 -9.39 -17.47
CA LEU A 207 7.17 -8.89 -16.74
C LEU A 207 6.33 -7.98 -17.63
N VAL A 208 6.93 -7.06 -18.38
CA VAL A 208 6.19 -6.20 -19.31
C VAL A 208 5.47 -7.03 -20.37
N LEU A 209 6.10 -8.08 -20.91
CA LEU A 209 5.47 -9.00 -21.87
C LEU A 209 4.33 -9.83 -21.24
N LEU A 210 4.48 -10.24 -19.99
CA LEU A 210 3.41 -10.95 -19.25
C LEU A 210 2.24 -10.04 -18.91
N PHE A 211 2.50 -8.79 -18.50
CA PHE A 211 1.45 -7.82 -18.25
C PHE A 211 0.76 -7.40 -19.54
N THR A 212 1.49 -7.06 -20.60
CA THR A 212 0.87 -6.69 -21.89
C THR A 212 0.14 -7.86 -22.54
N GLY A 213 0.70 -9.07 -22.49
CA GLY A 213 0.05 -10.29 -22.96
C GLY A 213 -1.15 -10.68 -22.09
N GLY A 214 -1.05 -10.54 -20.78
CA GLY A 214 -2.13 -10.79 -19.82
C GLY A 214 -3.27 -9.79 -19.94
N PHE A 215 -2.98 -8.50 -20.11
CA PHE A 215 -3.99 -7.46 -20.38
C PHE A 215 -4.65 -7.67 -21.75
N LYS A 216 -3.89 -8.02 -22.80
CA LYS A 216 -4.45 -8.39 -24.11
C LYS A 216 -5.34 -9.62 -24.06
N LEU A 217 -4.98 -10.61 -23.24
CA LEU A 217 -5.78 -11.81 -23.02
C LEU A 217 -7.03 -11.50 -22.18
N LEU A 218 -6.94 -10.63 -21.18
CA LEU A 218 -8.08 -10.14 -20.40
C LEU A 218 -9.04 -9.32 -21.26
N GLU A 219 -8.56 -8.42 -22.13
CA GLU A 219 -9.39 -7.71 -23.13
C GLU A 219 -10.08 -8.68 -24.09
N PHE A 220 -9.40 -9.75 -24.50
CA PHE A 220 -9.96 -10.76 -25.40
C PHE A 220 -10.97 -11.68 -24.70
N ILE A 221 -10.81 -11.94 -23.40
CA ILE A 221 -11.75 -12.75 -22.61
C ILE A 221 -12.92 -11.90 -22.10
N SER A 222 -12.75 -10.59 -21.94
CA SER A 222 -13.83 -9.69 -21.50
C SER A 222 -14.73 -9.19 -22.63
N SER A 223 -14.48 -9.57 -23.89
CA SER A 223 -15.26 -9.10 -25.04
C SER A 223 -16.68 -9.70 -25.15
N ASP A 224 -17.04 -10.62 -24.25
CA ASP A 224 -18.39 -11.16 -24.13
C ASP A 224 -19.28 -10.36 -23.15
N ARG A 225 -18.78 -9.27 -22.55
CA ARG A 225 -19.66 -8.35 -21.81
C ARG A 225 -20.53 -7.58 -22.82
N VAL A 226 -21.85 -7.69 -22.65
CA VAL A 226 -22.85 -6.87 -23.34
C VAL A 226 -22.40 -5.41 -23.26
N SER A 227 -22.26 -4.74 -24.40
CA SER A 227 -21.95 -3.31 -24.43
C SER A 227 -23.19 -2.56 -23.96
N PHE A 228 -23.20 -2.13 -22.70
CA PHE A 228 -24.19 -1.19 -22.21
C PHE A 228 -23.84 0.18 -22.77
N GLU A 229 -24.75 0.75 -23.57
CA GLU A 229 -24.65 2.11 -24.07
C GLU A 229 -25.88 2.89 -23.65
N ALA A 230 -25.69 4.20 -23.41
CA ALA A 230 -26.78 5.14 -23.23
C ALA A 230 -27.02 5.86 -24.56
N GLU A 231 -28.25 5.81 -25.06
CA GLU A 231 -28.66 6.40 -26.34
C GLU A 231 -29.45 7.68 -26.08
N VAL A 232 -28.75 8.72 -25.60
CA VAL A 232 -29.36 10.01 -25.28
C VAL A 232 -29.75 10.75 -26.57
N ASP A 233 -31.05 10.93 -26.79
CA ASP A 233 -31.56 11.88 -27.79
C ASP A 233 -31.53 13.30 -27.24
N TRP A 234 -30.43 14.00 -27.50
CA TRP A 234 -30.23 15.39 -27.09
C TRP A 234 -31.28 16.36 -27.61
N SER A 235 -31.96 16.00 -28.70
CA SER A 235 -33.03 16.80 -29.31
C SER A 235 -34.43 16.47 -28.82
N LEU A 236 -34.58 15.48 -27.94
CA LEU A 236 -35.84 15.12 -27.32
C LEU A 236 -36.42 16.33 -26.58
N GLU A 237 -37.70 16.61 -26.86
CA GLU A 237 -38.43 17.72 -26.27
C GLU A 237 -38.66 17.49 -24.77
N VAL A 238 -38.47 18.54 -23.97
CA VAL A 238 -38.68 18.51 -22.52
C VAL A 238 -39.73 19.56 -22.15
N GLU A 239 -40.78 19.14 -21.46
CA GLU A 239 -41.80 20.05 -20.94
C GLU A 239 -41.28 20.74 -19.67
N HIS A 240 -40.68 21.92 -19.84
CA HIS A 240 -40.17 22.73 -18.74
C HIS A 240 -40.22 24.24 -19.07
N ASP A 241 -40.39 25.11 -18.07
CA ASP A 241 -40.59 26.55 -18.29
C ASP A 241 -39.32 27.28 -18.77
N ASP A 242 -38.14 26.79 -18.34
CA ASP A 242 -36.84 27.47 -18.57
C ASP A 242 -35.95 26.80 -19.63
N CYS A 243 -36.37 25.67 -20.19
CA CYS A 243 -35.62 24.88 -21.19
C CYS A 243 -36.57 23.95 -21.95
N ASP A 244 -36.20 23.51 -23.14
CA ASP A 244 -37.11 22.89 -24.12
C ASP A 244 -36.64 21.55 -24.69
N THR A 245 -35.38 21.18 -24.46
CA THR A 245 -34.79 19.92 -24.95
C THR A 245 -33.86 19.31 -23.91
N VAL A 246 -33.55 18.02 -24.05
CA VAL A 246 -32.58 17.34 -23.19
C VAL A 246 -31.24 18.08 -23.16
N GLU A 247 -30.76 18.59 -24.30
CA GLU A 247 -29.54 19.39 -24.38
C GLU A 247 -29.64 20.70 -23.57
N THR A 248 -30.69 21.50 -23.80
CA THR A 248 -30.82 22.82 -23.15
C THR A 248 -31.11 22.70 -21.66
N CYS A 249 -31.88 21.69 -21.24
CA CYS A 249 -32.15 21.41 -19.83
C CYS A 249 -30.92 20.83 -19.11
N THR A 250 -30.14 19.95 -19.76
CA THR A 250 -28.87 19.47 -19.20
C THR A 250 -27.92 20.62 -18.94
N ALA A 251 -27.75 21.52 -19.91
CA ALA A 251 -26.92 22.70 -19.78
C ALA A 251 -27.43 23.65 -18.67
N LEU A 252 -28.75 23.81 -18.53
CA LEU A 252 -29.35 24.62 -17.48
C LEU A 252 -29.09 24.01 -16.08
N GLY A 253 -29.31 22.71 -15.90
CA GLY A 253 -29.00 22.02 -14.65
C GLY A 253 -27.52 22.12 -14.30
N ASP A 254 -26.62 21.97 -15.28
CA ASP A 254 -25.17 22.13 -15.06
C ASP A 254 -24.76 23.55 -14.63
N ARG A 255 -25.51 24.58 -15.08
CA ARG A 255 -25.33 25.95 -14.57
C ARG A 255 -25.76 26.05 -13.12
N TYR A 256 -26.94 25.53 -12.75
CA TYR A 256 -27.37 25.54 -11.35
C TYR A 256 -26.44 24.73 -10.44
N LEU A 257 -25.94 23.58 -10.89
CA LEU A 257 -24.93 22.83 -10.15
C LEU A 257 -23.64 23.65 -9.94
N SER A 258 -23.20 24.38 -10.95
CA SER A 258 -22.01 25.25 -10.85
C SER A 258 -22.25 26.43 -9.91
N GLU A 259 -23.46 26.98 -9.89
CA GLU A 259 -23.86 28.06 -8.98
C GLU A 259 -24.02 27.58 -7.54
N LEU A 260 -24.62 26.41 -7.32
CA LEU A 260 -24.76 25.79 -6.00
C LEU A 260 -23.41 25.58 -5.32
N LYS A 261 -22.36 25.30 -6.10
CA LYS A 261 -20.98 25.15 -5.62
C LYS A 261 -20.43 26.38 -4.90
N GLU A 262 -20.98 27.57 -5.13
CA GLU A 262 -20.61 28.78 -4.38
C GLU A 262 -21.09 28.74 -2.92
N TYR A 263 -22.10 27.92 -2.61
CA TYR A 263 -22.74 27.83 -1.29
C TYR A 263 -22.45 26.50 -0.57
N VAL A 264 -22.32 25.41 -1.32
CA VAL A 264 -22.06 24.07 -0.81
C VAL A 264 -21.29 23.24 -1.84
N ASP A 265 -20.17 22.64 -1.43
CA ASP A 265 -19.51 21.64 -2.27
C ASP A 265 -20.15 20.27 -1.99
N LEU A 266 -21.02 19.83 -2.89
CA LEU A 266 -21.69 18.52 -2.78
C LEU A 266 -20.70 17.34 -2.78
N GLN A 267 -19.45 17.56 -3.20
CA GLN A 267 -18.41 16.54 -3.18
C GLN A 267 -17.61 16.54 -1.86
N ASP A 268 -17.93 17.44 -0.93
CA ASP A 268 -17.29 17.48 0.39
C ASP A 268 -17.83 16.35 1.27
N GLU A 269 -16.99 15.35 1.49
CA GLU A 269 -17.26 14.24 2.40
C GLU A 269 -16.57 14.51 3.74
N PRO A 270 -17.33 14.81 4.82
CA PRO A 270 -16.74 15.00 6.13
C PRO A 270 -16.06 13.71 6.60
N HIS A 271 -15.07 13.82 7.48
CA HIS A 271 -14.52 12.65 8.17
C HIS A 271 -15.59 12.06 9.09
N ILE A 272 -16.15 10.92 8.68
CA ILE A 272 -17.15 10.19 9.44
C ILE A 272 -16.47 9.23 10.40
N PHE A 273 -16.79 9.31 11.69
CA PHE A 273 -16.39 8.31 12.67
C PHE A 273 -17.42 7.18 12.71
N PHE A 274 -17.06 5.97 12.28
CA PHE A 274 -17.97 4.83 12.33
C PHE A 274 -18.19 4.37 13.78
N GLU A 275 -19.40 4.58 14.28
CA GLU A 275 -19.86 4.15 15.59
C GLU A 275 -21.09 3.26 15.45
N ASN A 276 -20.96 1.96 15.69
CA ASN A 276 -22.10 1.04 15.60
C ASN A 276 -22.87 1.00 16.93
N ARG A 277 -24.12 1.47 16.93
CA ARG A 277 -25.05 1.43 18.05
C ARG A 277 -26.36 0.75 17.65
N THR A 278 -27.13 0.33 18.66
CA THR A 278 -28.51 -0.09 18.41
C THR A 278 -29.34 1.09 17.90
N ARG A 279 -30.03 0.91 16.77
CA ARG A 279 -30.97 1.90 16.23
C ARG A 279 -31.99 2.32 17.28
N THR A 280 -32.03 3.61 17.57
CA THR A 280 -32.91 4.24 18.56
C THR A 280 -33.75 5.31 17.88
N THR A 281 -35.07 5.20 17.97
CA THR A 281 -35.99 6.25 17.57
C THR A 281 -36.07 7.32 18.65
N TYR A 282 -36.04 8.60 18.26
CA TYR A 282 -36.16 9.73 19.19
C TYR A 282 -37.55 10.36 19.13
N ILE A 283 -37.97 10.76 17.93
CA ILE A 283 -39.23 11.47 17.72
C ILE A 283 -39.84 11.03 16.40
N ASP A 284 -41.12 10.69 16.44
CA ASP A 284 -41.94 10.44 15.26
C ASP A 284 -42.95 11.57 15.07
N TYR A 285 -42.93 12.20 13.90
CA TYR A 285 -43.86 13.25 13.50
C TYR A 285 -44.87 12.68 12.53
N GLN A 286 -46.15 12.78 12.87
CA GLN A 286 -47.23 12.43 11.95
C GLN A 286 -47.44 13.57 10.96
N ILE A 287 -47.38 13.25 9.67
CA ILE A 287 -47.49 14.21 8.57
C ILE A 287 -48.88 14.14 7.96
N LYS A 288 -49.52 15.30 7.80
CA LYS A 288 -50.79 15.47 7.11
C LYS A 288 -50.80 16.77 6.33
N ASP A 289 -51.18 16.70 5.05
CA ASP A 289 -51.18 17.85 4.14
C ASP A 289 -49.82 18.59 4.15
N PHE A 290 -48.74 17.81 4.11
CA PHE A 290 -47.33 18.24 4.21
C PHE A 290 -46.92 18.91 5.52
N LYS A 291 -47.81 18.95 6.52
CA LYS A 291 -47.57 19.59 7.82
C LYS A 291 -47.52 18.55 8.94
N ILE A 292 -46.78 18.88 9.99
CA ILE A 292 -46.78 18.10 11.22
C ILE A 292 -48.16 18.25 11.88
N ALA A 293 -48.87 17.13 11.98
CA ALA A 293 -50.18 17.03 12.62
C ALA A 293 -50.08 16.63 14.09
N ASP A 294 -49.15 15.73 14.41
CA ASP A 294 -48.90 15.24 15.76
C ASP A 294 -47.43 14.86 15.94
N LYS A 295 -47.00 14.66 17.19
CA LYS A 295 -45.66 14.16 17.51
C LYS A 295 -45.67 13.18 18.68
N GLU A 296 -44.89 12.12 18.54
CA GLU A 296 -44.60 11.16 19.59
C GLU A 296 -43.12 11.23 19.95
N VAL A 297 -42.82 11.60 21.20
CA VAL A 297 -41.43 11.66 21.71
C VAL A 297 -41.14 10.36 22.45
N GLU A 298 -40.38 9.48 21.82
CA GLU A 298 -39.96 8.22 22.42
C GLU A 298 -38.75 8.41 23.35
N ASN A 299 -37.77 9.21 22.91
CA ASN A 299 -36.52 9.43 23.62
C ASN A 299 -36.05 10.88 23.46
N SER A 300 -35.26 11.36 24.44
CA SER A 300 -34.62 12.67 24.32
C SER A 300 -33.58 12.68 23.20
N LEU A 301 -33.56 13.75 22.40
CA LEU A 301 -32.56 13.94 21.36
C LEU A 301 -31.14 13.93 21.97
N PRO A 302 -30.19 13.21 21.35
CA PRO A 302 -28.85 13.05 21.89
C PRO A 302 -27.94 14.27 21.63
N LEU A 303 -28.32 15.11 20.67
CA LEU A 303 -27.64 16.35 20.27
C LEU A 303 -28.63 17.21 19.46
N GLY A 304 -28.26 18.47 19.23
CA GLY A 304 -29.10 19.42 18.51
C GLY A 304 -30.40 19.73 19.24
N ASP A 305 -31.29 20.43 18.56
CA ASP A 305 -32.65 20.69 18.98
C ASP A 305 -33.64 20.21 17.93
N GLU A 306 -34.91 20.11 18.33
CA GLU A 306 -36.01 19.70 17.46
C GLU A 306 -36.16 20.64 16.25
N GLU A 307 -35.93 21.94 16.42
CA GLU A 307 -35.99 22.93 15.33
C GLU A 307 -34.98 22.65 14.22
N THR A 308 -33.74 22.29 14.59
CA THR A 308 -32.68 21.91 13.65
C THR A 308 -33.11 20.75 12.77
N PHE A 309 -33.64 19.68 13.36
CA PHE A 309 -34.03 18.49 12.59
C PHE A 309 -35.37 18.67 11.85
N MET A 310 -36.27 19.52 12.36
CA MET A 310 -37.46 19.94 11.61
C MET A 310 -37.11 20.76 10.37
N SER A 311 -36.01 21.52 10.40
CA SER A 311 -35.56 22.28 9.23
C SER A 311 -35.17 21.38 8.05
N ILE A 312 -34.82 20.11 8.32
CA ILE A 312 -34.52 19.10 7.29
C ILE A 312 -35.79 18.72 6.54
N TRP A 313 -36.90 18.48 7.24
CA TRP A 313 -38.21 18.25 6.62
C TRP A 313 -38.67 19.44 5.77
N ASN A 314 -38.47 20.66 6.26
CA ASN A 314 -38.78 21.88 5.48
C ASN A 314 -37.89 21.99 4.24
N THR A 315 -36.62 21.63 4.35
CA THR A 315 -35.68 21.57 3.21
C THR A 315 -36.16 20.55 2.18
N PHE A 316 -36.56 19.36 2.63
CA PHE A 316 -37.05 18.29 1.78
C PHE A 316 -38.26 18.74 0.93
N GLN A 317 -39.29 19.32 1.57
CA GLN A 317 -40.46 19.85 0.87
C GLN A 317 -40.15 21.04 -0.05
N ALA A 318 -39.17 21.86 0.29
CA ALA A 318 -38.79 23.01 -0.52
C ALA A 318 -38.03 22.62 -1.78
N VAL A 319 -37.32 21.48 -1.75
CA VAL A 319 -36.46 21.03 -2.84
C VAL A 319 -37.18 20.10 -3.81
N PHE A 320 -38.03 19.20 -3.30
CA PHE A 320 -38.65 18.15 -4.11
C PHE A 320 -40.11 18.46 -4.46
N PRO A 321 -40.59 18.08 -5.67
CA PRO A 321 -41.96 18.34 -6.07
C PRO A 321 -42.99 17.65 -5.16
N HIS A 322 -43.98 18.40 -4.69
CA HIS A 322 -44.96 17.94 -3.71
C HIS A 322 -45.73 16.69 -4.15
N ARG A 323 -45.97 16.52 -5.46
CA ARG A 323 -46.69 15.35 -6.02
C ARG A 323 -46.09 14.01 -5.63
N TYR A 324 -44.78 13.96 -5.37
CA TYR A 324 -44.10 12.72 -4.95
C TYR A 324 -44.06 12.54 -3.43
N LEU A 325 -44.39 13.59 -2.67
CA LEU A 325 -44.29 13.59 -1.21
C LEU A 325 -45.63 13.32 -0.53
N GLU A 326 -46.71 13.17 -1.30
CA GLU A 326 -48.10 13.05 -0.80
C GLU A 326 -48.30 11.84 0.12
N ASP A 327 -47.57 10.74 -0.13
CA ASP A 327 -47.69 9.49 0.64
C ASP A 327 -46.84 9.45 1.90
N ILE A 328 -46.03 10.48 2.16
CA ILE A 328 -45.25 10.60 3.40
C ILE A 328 -46.18 10.97 4.54
N ASN A 329 -46.48 9.99 5.38
CA ASN A 329 -47.34 10.15 6.55
C ASN A 329 -46.56 10.20 7.86
N GLU A 330 -45.27 9.88 7.84
CA GLU A 330 -44.41 9.95 9.03
C GLU A 330 -43.02 10.50 8.70
N TYR A 331 -42.57 11.46 9.50
CA TYR A 331 -41.19 11.92 9.52
C TYR A 331 -40.52 11.50 10.84
N ARG A 332 -39.46 10.70 10.77
CA ARG A 332 -38.82 10.07 11.94
C ARG A 332 -37.41 10.60 12.18
N LEU A 333 -37.10 10.90 13.44
CA LEU A 333 -35.74 11.15 13.89
C LEU A 333 -35.21 9.91 14.61
N PHE A 334 -34.10 9.36 14.13
CA PHE A 334 -33.47 8.19 14.74
C PHE A 334 -31.95 8.39 14.84
N SER A 335 -31.27 7.42 15.46
CA SER A 335 -29.85 7.19 15.17
C SER A 335 -29.44 5.76 15.48
N ASP A 336 -28.51 5.22 14.69
CA ASP A 336 -27.78 3.97 14.96
C ASP A 336 -26.28 4.20 15.21
N GLY A 337 -25.91 5.44 15.55
CA GLY A 337 -24.53 5.87 15.73
C GLY A 337 -23.94 6.44 14.43
N GLU A 338 -22.84 7.18 14.55
CA GLU A 338 -22.30 7.94 13.42
C GLU A 338 -21.77 7.01 12.31
N GLY A 339 -22.11 7.32 11.06
CA GLY A 339 -21.58 6.66 9.87
C GLY A 339 -22.21 5.32 9.48
N ASN A 340 -23.34 4.93 10.07
CA ASN A 340 -24.11 3.79 9.56
C ASN A 340 -25.25 4.28 8.66
N THR A 341 -26.50 4.21 9.13
CA THR A 341 -27.67 4.55 8.32
C THR A 341 -27.94 6.05 8.43
N ALA A 342 -27.50 6.83 7.45
CA ALA A 342 -27.66 8.28 7.52
C ALA A 342 -29.13 8.72 7.34
N ALA A 343 -29.90 8.02 6.51
CA ALA A 343 -31.33 8.22 6.32
C ALA A 343 -31.94 6.91 5.79
N TYR A 344 -33.26 6.81 5.81
CA TYR A 344 -33.97 5.77 5.07
C TYR A 344 -35.42 6.18 4.77
N VAL A 345 -35.98 5.61 3.72
CA VAL A 345 -37.43 5.61 3.46
C VAL A 345 -37.98 4.20 3.59
N SER A 346 -39.09 4.06 4.32
CA SER A 346 -39.87 2.82 4.38
C SER A 346 -41.22 3.04 3.72
N ILE A 347 -41.39 2.50 2.52
CA ILE A 347 -42.62 2.61 1.73
C ILE A 347 -43.45 1.34 1.93
N THR A 348 -44.68 1.52 2.39
CA THR A 348 -45.65 0.43 2.60
C THR A 348 -47.04 0.85 2.11
N ARG A 349 -47.96 -0.10 2.03
CA ARG A 349 -49.37 0.18 1.69
C ARG A 349 -50.08 1.07 2.71
N ASP A 350 -49.62 1.09 3.96
CA ASP A 350 -50.16 1.92 5.04
C ASP A 350 -49.58 3.35 5.06
N GLY A 351 -48.58 3.60 4.20
CA GLY A 351 -47.94 4.90 3.98
C GLY A 351 -46.42 4.84 4.03
N THR A 352 -45.80 6.02 3.91
CA THR A 352 -44.36 6.18 3.81
C THR A 352 -43.76 6.87 5.03
N VAL A 353 -42.77 6.21 5.63
CA VAL A 353 -41.91 6.80 6.68
C VAL A 353 -40.65 7.35 6.03
N PHE A 354 -40.39 8.64 6.21
CA PHE A 354 -39.12 9.26 5.87
C PHE A 354 -38.32 9.50 7.15
N ALA A 355 -37.15 8.89 7.28
CA ALA A 355 -36.38 8.88 8.51
C ALA A 355 -34.98 9.47 8.32
N ILE A 356 -34.53 10.27 9.28
CA ILE A 356 -33.24 10.97 9.27
C ILE A 356 -32.43 10.64 10.52
N ASP A 357 -31.16 10.30 10.34
CA ASP A 357 -30.22 10.15 11.45
C ASP A 357 -29.78 11.55 11.94
N VAL A 358 -30.01 11.81 13.22
CA VAL A 358 -29.71 13.08 13.89
C VAL A 358 -28.20 13.37 14.04
N ARG A 359 -27.34 12.36 13.90
CA ARG A 359 -25.87 12.47 13.95
C ARG A 359 -25.24 12.71 12.58
N ASP A 360 -25.77 12.06 11.54
CA ASP A 360 -25.13 12.02 10.22
C ASP A 360 -25.55 13.16 9.28
N ASN A 361 -26.62 13.90 9.62
CA ASN A 361 -27.20 14.95 8.75
C ASN A 361 -26.92 16.39 9.21
N LEU A 362 -25.87 16.60 10.01
CA LEU A 362 -25.46 17.95 10.44
C LEU A 362 -24.60 18.68 9.40
N HIS A 363 -23.91 17.94 8.54
CA HIS A 363 -23.10 18.52 7.47
C HIS A 363 -23.96 18.75 6.23
N LYS A 364 -24.00 19.99 5.72
CA LYS A 364 -24.94 20.39 4.65
C LYS A 364 -24.78 19.56 3.37
N ALA A 365 -23.56 19.32 2.91
CA ALA A 365 -23.31 18.54 1.69
C ALA A 365 -23.82 17.10 1.82
N THR A 366 -23.52 16.46 2.96
CA THR A 366 -23.98 15.11 3.30
C THR A 366 -25.49 15.06 3.40
N GLN A 367 -26.10 16.03 4.09
CA GLN A 367 -27.55 16.15 4.19
C GLN A 367 -28.19 16.22 2.80
N TYR A 368 -27.75 17.12 1.92
CA TYR A 368 -28.34 17.24 0.57
C TYR A 368 -28.20 15.95 -0.23
N ARG A 369 -27.04 15.28 -0.17
CA ARG A 369 -26.85 13.98 -0.83
C ARG A 369 -27.79 12.91 -0.31
N ASN A 370 -27.95 12.82 1.01
CA ASN A 370 -28.87 11.87 1.63
C ASN A 370 -30.31 12.17 1.23
N LEU A 371 -30.74 13.44 1.28
CA LEU A 371 -32.09 13.83 0.86
C LEU A 371 -32.36 13.48 -0.60
N ILE A 372 -31.41 13.72 -1.51
CA ILE A 372 -31.55 13.36 -2.93
C ILE A 372 -31.58 11.84 -3.11
N HIS A 373 -30.78 11.09 -2.35
CA HIS A 373 -30.78 9.63 -2.37
C HIS A 373 -32.13 9.06 -1.91
N GLU A 374 -32.64 9.51 -0.76
CA GLU A 374 -33.95 9.08 -0.24
C GLU A 374 -35.10 9.46 -1.18
N PHE A 375 -35.03 10.65 -1.80
CA PHE A 375 -35.98 11.02 -2.83
C PHE A 375 -35.89 10.10 -4.06
N GLY A 376 -34.70 9.61 -4.42
CA GLY A 376 -34.52 8.61 -5.46
C GLY A 376 -35.31 7.32 -5.18
N HIS A 377 -35.41 6.90 -3.91
CA HIS A 377 -36.30 5.79 -3.51
C HIS A 377 -37.78 6.16 -3.69
N ILE A 378 -38.21 7.31 -3.19
CA ILE A 378 -39.61 7.76 -3.29
C ILE A 378 -40.06 7.87 -4.75
N TYR A 379 -39.20 8.40 -5.61
CA TYR A 379 -39.48 8.56 -7.03
C TYR A 379 -39.57 7.22 -7.78
N SER A 380 -38.68 6.26 -7.48
CA SER A 380 -38.57 5.01 -8.23
C SER A 380 -39.36 3.84 -7.68
N LEU A 381 -39.87 3.95 -6.45
CA LEU A 381 -40.56 2.87 -5.75
C LEU A 381 -41.97 3.26 -5.26
N PRO A 382 -42.80 3.96 -6.06
CA PRO A 382 -44.18 4.23 -5.65
C PRO A 382 -44.88 2.89 -5.38
N ILE A 383 -45.62 2.79 -4.28
CA ILE A 383 -46.15 1.49 -3.82
C ILE A 383 -47.11 0.83 -4.83
N ASP A 384 -47.74 1.63 -5.69
CA ASP A 384 -48.61 1.17 -6.76
C ASP A 384 -47.88 0.49 -7.93
N ASP A 385 -46.56 0.64 -8.03
CA ASP A 385 -45.72 -0.08 -8.99
C ASP A 385 -45.42 -1.52 -8.54
N PHE A 386 -45.86 -1.91 -7.34
CA PHE A 386 -45.70 -3.26 -6.79
C PHE A 386 -47.04 -4.00 -6.76
N ASP A 387 -46.99 -5.33 -6.80
CA ASP A 387 -48.16 -6.18 -6.69
C ASP A 387 -48.93 -5.94 -5.37
N GLU A 388 -50.26 -6.01 -5.43
CA GLU A 388 -51.15 -5.78 -4.27
C GLU A 388 -50.94 -6.81 -3.15
N ALA A 389 -50.39 -7.98 -3.48
CA ALA A 389 -50.08 -9.01 -2.50
C ALA A 389 -48.85 -8.68 -1.63
N CYS A 390 -48.09 -7.64 -2.00
CA CYS A 390 -46.89 -7.21 -1.29
C CYS A 390 -47.18 -5.95 -0.49
N ASP A 391 -46.88 -6.02 0.81
CA ASP A 391 -47.10 -4.93 1.76
C ASP A 391 -46.04 -3.81 1.63
N SER A 392 -44.96 -4.07 0.90
CA SER A 392 -43.79 -3.19 0.73
C SER A 392 -43.14 -3.32 -0.65
N THR A 393 -42.04 -2.59 -0.86
CA THR A 393 -41.29 -2.49 -2.12
C THR A 393 -40.24 -3.59 -2.29
N ASP A 394 -40.66 -4.85 -2.15
CA ASP A 394 -39.83 -6.00 -2.50
C ASP A 394 -39.68 -6.08 -4.04
N ILE A 395 -38.44 -6.16 -4.54
CA ILE A 395 -38.15 -6.16 -5.99
C ILE A 395 -38.81 -7.35 -6.70
N SER A 396 -38.99 -8.49 -6.03
CA SER A 396 -39.70 -9.63 -6.61
C SER A 396 -41.18 -9.38 -6.90
N CYS A 397 -41.73 -8.28 -6.36
CA CYS A 397 -43.10 -7.84 -6.57
C CYS A 397 -43.21 -6.64 -7.52
N ALA A 398 -42.11 -6.14 -8.07
CA ALA A 398 -42.15 -5.01 -9.01
C ALA A 398 -42.92 -5.42 -10.28
N LYS A 399 -43.84 -4.57 -10.72
CA LYS A 399 -44.57 -4.79 -11.97
C LYS A 399 -43.67 -4.50 -13.16
N GLU A 400 -43.92 -5.21 -14.26
CA GLU A 400 -43.27 -4.97 -15.54
C GLU A 400 -43.45 -3.50 -15.98
N ASP A 401 -42.44 -2.98 -16.69
CA ASP A 401 -42.43 -1.62 -17.28
C ASP A 401 -42.40 -0.45 -16.27
N THR A 402 -42.25 -0.73 -14.98
CA THR A 402 -42.03 0.29 -13.92
C THR A 402 -40.60 0.82 -13.95
N ILE A 403 -40.32 1.92 -13.25
CA ILE A 403 -38.99 2.54 -13.23
C ILE A 403 -37.94 1.55 -12.72
N ILE A 404 -38.24 0.90 -11.59
CA ILE A 404 -37.30 -0.01 -10.95
C ILE A 404 -37.14 -1.32 -11.74
N ASP A 405 -38.21 -1.81 -12.37
CA ASP A 405 -38.16 -2.99 -13.23
C ASP A 405 -37.29 -2.75 -14.47
N LYS A 406 -37.47 -1.61 -15.16
CA LYS A 406 -36.63 -1.22 -16.30
C LYS A 406 -35.17 -1.08 -15.91
N HIS A 407 -34.88 -0.54 -14.72
CA HIS A 407 -33.50 -0.45 -14.20
C HIS A 407 -32.91 -1.83 -13.90
N ALA A 408 -33.69 -2.73 -13.30
CA ALA A 408 -33.30 -4.11 -13.03
C ALA A 408 -33.03 -4.88 -14.33
N ASP A 409 -33.96 -4.85 -15.28
CA ASP A 409 -33.85 -5.55 -16.56
C ASP A 409 -32.63 -5.04 -17.35
N ARG A 410 -32.46 -3.72 -17.44
CA ARG A 410 -31.37 -3.14 -18.24
C ARG A 410 -29.98 -3.37 -17.62
N PHE A 411 -29.83 -3.28 -16.30
CA PHE A 411 -28.49 -3.22 -15.69
C PHE A 411 -28.15 -4.39 -14.76
N TRP A 412 -29.15 -5.11 -14.27
CA TRP A 412 -28.98 -6.21 -13.31
C TRP A 412 -29.27 -7.60 -13.90
N SER A 413 -29.92 -7.71 -15.07
CA SER A 413 -30.21 -9.00 -15.73
C SER A 413 -28.98 -9.86 -16.05
N GLN A 414 -27.79 -9.25 -16.08
CA GLN A 414 -26.51 -9.95 -16.23
C GLN A 414 -26.08 -10.71 -14.96
N TYR A 415 -26.67 -10.39 -13.81
CA TYR A 415 -26.41 -11.04 -12.54
C TYR A 415 -27.46 -12.10 -12.24
N ASP A 416 -27.12 -13.03 -11.35
CA ASP A 416 -28.09 -14.00 -10.84
C ASP A 416 -29.21 -13.28 -10.07
N GLU A 417 -30.47 -13.69 -10.28
CA GLU A 417 -31.66 -13.07 -9.66
C GLU A 417 -31.57 -12.96 -8.13
N SER A 418 -30.81 -13.86 -7.47
CA SER A 418 -30.60 -13.79 -6.03
C SER A 418 -29.78 -12.58 -5.57
N TRP A 419 -29.26 -11.77 -6.49
CA TRP A 419 -28.61 -10.49 -6.21
C TRP A 419 -29.54 -9.28 -6.32
N LEU A 420 -30.72 -9.42 -6.93
CA LEU A 420 -31.68 -8.31 -7.04
C LEU A 420 -32.15 -7.85 -5.65
N GLU A 421 -32.29 -8.79 -4.73
CA GLU A 421 -32.48 -8.54 -3.31
C GLU A 421 -31.51 -9.38 -2.47
N ASN A 422 -30.75 -8.73 -1.60
CA ASN A 422 -29.67 -9.38 -0.86
C ASN A 422 -29.57 -9.04 0.62
N SER A 423 -30.67 -8.55 1.19
CA SER A 423 -30.85 -8.37 2.64
C SER A 423 -30.48 -9.60 3.50
N HIS A 424 -30.54 -10.81 2.92
CA HIS A 424 -30.19 -12.07 3.58
C HIS A 424 -28.70 -12.46 3.48
N LYS A 425 -27.89 -11.75 2.68
CA LYS A 425 -26.49 -12.12 2.41
C LYS A 425 -25.56 -11.56 3.49
N SER A 426 -24.47 -12.27 3.77
CA SER A 426 -23.45 -11.79 4.72
C SER A 426 -22.62 -10.65 4.11
N GLN A 427 -22.06 -9.79 4.96
CA GLN A 427 -21.18 -8.70 4.53
C GLN A 427 -20.05 -9.16 3.59
N PHE A 428 -19.43 -10.31 3.85
CA PHE A 428 -18.38 -10.86 2.98
C PHE A 428 -18.89 -11.23 1.58
N GLN A 429 -20.14 -11.66 1.45
CA GLN A 429 -20.75 -11.93 0.14
C GLN A 429 -21.01 -10.63 -0.62
N LEU A 430 -21.50 -9.60 0.07
CA LEU A 430 -21.72 -8.27 -0.50
C LEU A 430 -20.40 -7.65 -0.99
N GLU A 431 -19.37 -7.66 -0.14
CA GLU A 431 -18.02 -7.20 -0.49
C GLU A 431 -17.44 -7.99 -1.65
N GLY A 432 -17.62 -9.32 -1.66
CA GLY A 432 -17.20 -10.17 -2.77
C GLY A 432 -17.89 -9.83 -4.09
N PHE A 433 -19.20 -9.57 -4.07
CA PHE A 433 -19.96 -9.18 -5.25
C PHE A 433 -19.49 -7.82 -5.79
N TYR A 434 -19.39 -6.80 -4.93
CA TYR A 434 -18.86 -5.50 -5.33
C TYR A 434 -17.44 -5.61 -5.90
N ASN A 435 -16.53 -6.33 -5.23
CA ASN A 435 -15.13 -6.48 -5.67
C ASN A 435 -14.98 -7.19 -7.03
N ASN A 436 -15.95 -8.00 -7.43
CA ASN A 436 -15.96 -8.63 -8.76
C ASN A 436 -16.60 -7.73 -9.84
N ASN A 437 -17.32 -6.68 -9.44
CA ASN A 437 -18.11 -5.81 -10.30
C ASN A 437 -17.79 -4.31 -10.03
N VAL A 438 -16.54 -3.98 -9.68
CA VAL A 438 -16.15 -2.62 -9.21
C VAL A 438 -16.36 -1.52 -10.25
N THR A 439 -16.46 -1.87 -11.52
CA THR A 439 -16.72 -0.96 -12.64
C THR A 439 -18.20 -0.65 -12.82
N ASP A 440 -19.05 -1.39 -12.12
CA ASP A 440 -20.49 -1.42 -12.35
C ASP A 440 -21.23 -0.59 -11.29
N PHE A 441 -20.53 -0.20 -10.22
CA PHE A 441 -21.00 0.59 -9.09
C PHE A 441 -19.97 1.65 -8.68
N TYR A 442 -20.40 2.77 -8.10
CA TYR A 442 -19.52 3.81 -7.55
C TYR A 442 -19.06 3.49 -6.12
N VAL A 443 -19.91 2.86 -5.32
CA VAL A 443 -19.64 2.53 -3.91
C VAL A 443 -20.17 1.15 -3.54
N PRO A 444 -19.61 0.47 -2.51
CA PRO A 444 -20.07 -0.87 -2.11
C PRO A 444 -21.55 -0.95 -1.74
N TYR A 445 -22.08 0.10 -1.09
CA TYR A 445 -23.50 0.15 -0.67
C TYR A 445 -24.46 0.08 -1.86
N GLN A 446 -24.08 0.66 -3.01
CA GLN A 446 -24.82 0.61 -4.27
C GLN A 446 -25.00 -0.82 -4.80
N ALA A 447 -24.06 -1.71 -4.51
CA ALA A 447 -24.09 -3.09 -4.96
C ALA A 447 -24.91 -4.01 -4.04
N THR A 448 -25.58 -3.45 -3.04
CA THR A 448 -26.48 -4.22 -2.17
C THR A 448 -27.70 -4.64 -3.00
N ASN A 449 -28.62 -3.76 -3.37
CA ASN A 449 -29.77 -4.19 -4.17
C ASN A 449 -30.07 -3.20 -5.29
N VAL A 450 -31.02 -3.56 -6.15
CA VAL A 450 -31.44 -2.73 -7.29
C VAL A 450 -31.92 -1.35 -6.82
N LYS A 451 -32.59 -1.28 -5.65
CA LYS A 451 -33.12 -0.03 -5.09
C LYS A 451 -32.01 0.93 -4.72
N GLU A 452 -30.98 0.45 -4.03
CA GLU A 452 -29.80 1.24 -3.68
C GLU A 452 -29.01 1.67 -4.91
N ASP A 453 -28.93 0.80 -5.92
CA ASP A 453 -28.28 1.12 -7.19
C ASP A 453 -28.97 2.26 -7.93
N TYR A 454 -30.29 2.20 -8.03
CA TYR A 454 -31.07 3.28 -8.62
C TYR A 454 -30.90 4.58 -7.82
N ALA A 455 -31.09 4.55 -6.49
CA ALA A 455 -31.05 5.74 -5.64
C ALA A 455 -29.68 6.45 -5.66
N ILE A 456 -28.57 5.70 -5.66
CA ILE A 456 -27.23 6.28 -5.81
C ILE A 456 -26.99 6.80 -7.23
N THR A 457 -27.46 6.08 -8.27
CA THR A 457 -27.35 6.55 -9.65
C THR A 457 -28.12 7.86 -9.83
N PHE A 458 -29.33 7.95 -9.29
CA PHE A 458 -30.15 9.17 -9.28
C PHE A 458 -29.43 10.30 -8.53
N MET A 459 -28.90 10.04 -7.33
CA MET A 459 -28.10 11.02 -6.58
C MET A 459 -26.91 11.52 -7.40
N LYS A 460 -26.18 10.64 -8.10
CA LYS A 460 -25.07 11.01 -8.98
C LYS A 460 -25.54 11.86 -10.16
N PHE A 461 -26.64 11.47 -10.81
CA PHE A 461 -27.25 12.22 -11.90
C PHE A 461 -27.60 13.67 -11.49
N ILE A 462 -28.16 13.87 -10.30
CA ILE A 462 -28.48 15.22 -9.80
C ILE A 462 -27.20 16.00 -9.43
N THR A 463 -26.29 15.37 -8.68
CA THR A 463 -25.16 16.06 -8.01
C THR A 463 -23.89 16.19 -8.84
N GLU A 464 -23.83 15.57 -10.02
CA GLU A 464 -22.67 15.60 -10.91
C GLU A 464 -23.05 16.01 -12.34
N LYS A 465 -22.05 16.37 -13.13
CA LYS A 465 -22.22 16.51 -14.58
C LYS A 465 -22.25 15.14 -15.23
N ILE A 466 -22.85 15.06 -16.41
CA ILE A 466 -22.84 13.81 -17.19
C ILE A 466 -21.40 13.28 -17.35
N PRO A 467 -21.13 12.01 -17.03
CA PRO A 467 -19.80 11.41 -17.20
C PRO A 467 -19.39 11.41 -18.68
N ALA A 468 -18.22 11.98 -18.98
CA ALA A 468 -17.71 12.08 -20.36
C ALA A 468 -16.90 10.84 -20.76
N ASN A 469 -17.20 10.25 -21.92
CA ASN A 469 -16.37 9.25 -22.62
C ASN A 469 -16.01 7.99 -21.80
N SER A 470 -16.90 7.52 -20.92
CA SER A 470 -16.70 6.28 -20.18
C SER A 470 -17.62 5.18 -20.70
N SER A 471 -17.06 4.00 -20.92
CA SER A 471 -17.79 2.76 -21.22
C SER A 471 -18.02 1.89 -19.98
N GLN A 472 -17.80 2.44 -18.78
CA GLN A 472 -18.04 1.73 -17.52
C GLN A 472 -19.52 1.75 -17.21
N LEU A 473 -20.07 0.60 -16.80
CA LEU A 473 -21.49 0.43 -16.54
C LEU A 473 -22.04 1.44 -15.52
N ARG A 474 -21.29 1.77 -14.46
CA ARG A 474 -21.69 2.81 -13.50
C ARG A 474 -21.93 4.19 -14.13
N ASP A 475 -21.13 4.55 -15.14
CA ASP A 475 -21.24 5.83 -15.83
C ASP A 475 -22.38 5.78 -16.86
N VAL A 476 -22.57 4.64 -17.53
CA VAL A 476 -23.70 4.40 -18.44
C VAL A 476 -25.04 4.51 -17.71
N LYS A 477 -25.15 4.01 -16.47
CA LYS A 477 -26.36 4.17 -15.64
C LYS A 477 -26.71 5.64 -15.39
N VAL A 478 -25.71 6.50 -15.15
CA VAL A 478 -25.94 7.94 -14.97
C VAL A 478 -26.31 8.59 -16.30
N GLN A 479 -25.64 8.21 -17.40
CA GLN A 479 -25.95 8.69 -18.74
C GLN A 479 -27.38 8.32 -19.18
N SER A 480 -27.86 7.12 -18.85
CA SER A 480 -29.20 6.68 -19.24
C SER A 480 -30.32 7.47 -18.56
N MET A 481 -30.06 8.13 -17.42
CA MET A 481 -31.02 9.03 -16.79
C MET A 481 -31.34 10.26 -17.67
N TYR A 482 -30.47 10.60 -18.62
CA TYR A 482 -30.72 11.67 -19.61
C TYR A 482 -31.58 11.23 -20.80
N GLU A 483 -31.91 9.93 -20.92
CA GLU A 483 -32.82 9.42 -21.95
C GLU A 483 -34.30 9.73 -21.61
N ASP A 484 -34.58 10.11 -20.37
CA ASP A 484 -35.91 10.45 -19.88
C ASP A 484 -36.05 11.97 -19.70
N ALA A 485 -36.91 12.58 -20.52
CA ALA A 485 -37.18 14.01 -20.49
C ALA A 485 -37.74 14.50 -19.14
N GLU A 486 -38.54 13.69 -18.45
CA GLU A 486 -39.10 14.07 -17.14
C GLU A 486 -38.01 14.09 -16.07
N LEU A 487 -37.09 13.12 -16.08
CA LEU A 487 -35.93 13.11 -15.18
C LEU A 487 -35.00 14.31 -15.41
N VAL A 488 -34.79 14.69 -16.67
CA VAL A 488 -33.97 15.87 -17.00
C VAL A 488 -34.62 17.16 -16.51
N ALA A 489 -35.94 17.32 -16.65
CA ALA A 489 -36.69 18.44 -16.07
C ALA A 489 -36.60 18.44 -14.53
N LEU A 490 -36.80 17.28 -13.91
CA LEU A 490 -36.73 17.10 -12.46
C LEU A 490 -35.36 17.48 -11.90
N ARG A 491 -34.27 17.14 -12.62
CA ARG A 491 -32.92 17.58 -12.26
C ARG A 491 -32.79 19.10 -12.23
N VAL A 492 -33.35 19.79 -13.21
CA VAL A 492 -33.34 21.26 -13.26
C VAL A 492 -34.08 21.83 -12.05
N ASP A 493 -35.28 21.33 -11.75
CA ASP A 493 -36.10 21.81 -10.63
C ASP A 493 -35.44 21.61 -9.26
N ILE A 494 -34.86 20.43 -9.03
CA ILE A 494 -34.16 20.13 -7.77
C ILE A 494 -32.96 21.06 -7.59
N LEU A 495 -32.11 21.20 -8.62
CA LEU A 495 -30.92 22.05 -8.53
C LEU A 495 -31.28 23.53 -8.39
N LYS A 496 -32.31 24.01 -9.11
CA LYS A 496 -32.83 25.36 -9.00
C LYS A 496 -33.33 25.65 -7.59
N SER A 497 -34.09 24.72 -7.00
CA SER A 497 -34.64 24.85 -5.65
C SER A 497 -33.53 24.89 -4.60
N LEU A 498 -32.49 24.06 -4.72
CA LEU A 498 -31.32 24.09 -3.84
C LEU A 498 -30.57 25.43 -3.92
N VAL A 499 -30.32 25.93 -5.13
CA VAL A 499 -29.69 27.25 -5.34
C VAL A 499 -30.51 28.36 -4.70
N GLN A 500 -31.83 28.36 -4.92
CA GLN A 500 -32.71 29.39 -4.38
C GLN A 500 -32.73 29.35 -2.84
N LEU A 501 -32.82 28.15 -2.26
CA LEU A 501 -32.82 27.95 -0.81
C LEU A 501 -31.53 28.48 -0.16
N ASP A 502 -30.36 28.17 -0.74
CA ASP A 502 -29.09 28.63 -0.17
C ASP A 502 -28.84 30.13 -0.40
N LYS A 503 -29.36 30.70 -1.49
CA LYS A 503 -29.38 32.16 -1.67
C LYS A 503 -30.17 32.86 -0.58
N GLU A 504 -31.37 32.39 -0.29
CA GLU A 504 -32.23 32.97 0.75
C GLU A 504 -31.62 32.86 2.15
N ARG A 505 -30.88 31.77 2.42
CA ARG A 505 -30.16 31.59 3.69
C ARG A 505 -28.90 32.47 3.81
N ALA A 506 -28.33 32.91 2.69
CA ALA A 506 -27.14 33.75 2.65
C ALA A 506 -27.42 35.26 2.75
N THR A 507 -28.67 35.67 2.50
CA THR A 507 -29.17 37.04 2.71
C THR A 507 -29.69 37.25 4.11
#